data_AF-A0A382MNS8-F1
#
_entry.id   AF-A0A382MNS8-F1
#
_cell.length_a   1.000
_cell.length_b   1.000
_cell.length_c   1.000
_cell.angle_alpha   90.00
_cell.angle_beta   90.00
_cell.angle_gamma   90.00
#
_symmetry.space_group_name_H-M   'P 1'
#
loop_
_entity.id
_entity.type
_entity.pdbx_description
1 polymer ?
#
loop_
_entity_poly.entity_id
_entity_poly.type
_entity_poly.pdbx_seq_one_letter_code
_entity_poly.pdbx_strand_id
1 'polypeptide(L)'
;MTENKDSEISTDSESAQKAAAYIEPILKHLDTEDVLIEKDKITELFVKLWEYENGEKLDSATQRLTIIALFIYTAHNVLEDYNIRIDRSRQYISQALHEWVKPEMEKVAADEKASKDPFKAFVDSSHGNLENVFSWEHFMPDIKKVSETELNFKFKKCWFAEFFIRFGRVDYIP
;
A
#
# COMPACT_ATOMS: atom_id res chain seq x y z
N MET A 1 10.75 -38.10 3.64
CA MET A 1 11.69 -36.99 3.82
C MET A 1 11.84 -36.35 2.45
N THR A 2 11.09 -35.27 2.23
CA THR A 2 11.12 -34.54 0.97
C THR A 2 11.94 -33.29 1.26
N GLU A 3 13.08 -33.16 0.59
CA GLU A 3 13.98 -32.03 0.71
C GLU A 3 13.24 -30.76 0.29
N ASN A 4 12.92 -29.90 1.26
CA ASN A 4 12.61 -28.51 0.99
C ASN A 4 13.91 -27.87 0.51
N LYS A 5 14.01 -27.65 -0.80
CA LYS A 5 14.99 -26.70 -1.34
C LYS A 5 14.57 -25.32 -0.85
N ASP A 6 15.21 -24.86 0.22
CA ASP A 6 15.36 -23.45 0.50
C ASP A 6 16.05 -22.84 -0.73
N SER A 7 15.24 -22.31 -1.63
CA SER A 7 15.73 -21.38 -2.63
C SER A 7 16.17 -20.14 -1.87
N GLU A 8 17.47 -20.05 -1.59
CA GLU A 8 18.13 -18.81 -1.25
C GLU A 8 17.85 -17.82 -2.39
N ILE A 9 16.86 -16.95 -2.18
CA ILE A 9 16.59 -15.82 -3.07
C ILE A 9 17.77 -14.88 -2.87
N SER A 10 18.70 -14.89 -3.82
CA SER A 10 19.75 -13.90 -3.93
C SER A 10 19.11 -12.53 -4.11
N THR A 11 19.23 -11.66 -3.11
CA THR A 11 18.77 -10.27 -3.12
C THR A 11 19.54 -9.37 -4.10
N ASP A 12 20.52 -9.93 -4.84
CA ASP A 12 21.38 -9.25 -5.81
C ASP A 12 20.87 -9.27 -7.26
N SER A 13 19.66 -9.77 -7.52
CA SER A 13 19.10 -9.72 -8.87
C SER A 13 18.66 -8.29 -9.25
N GLU A 14 18.76 -7.93 -10.53
CA GLU A 14 18.23 -6.65 -11.04
C GLU A 14 16.72 -6.49 -10.73
N SER A 15 15.98 -7.61 -10.69
CA SER A 15 14.56 -7.62 -10.30
C SER A 15 14.36 -7.28 -8.83
N ALA A 16 15.20 -7.81 -7.93
CA ALA A 16 15.15 -7.52 -6.51
C ALA A 16 15.47 -6.05 -6.21
N GLN A 17 16.49 -5.50 -6.87
CA GLN A 17 16.85 -4.09 -6.74
C GLN A 17 15.74 -3.17 -7.23
N LYS A 18 15.11 -3.51 -8.37
CA LYS A 18 13.96 -2.76 -8.90
C LYS A 18 12.76 -2.83 -7.95
N ALA A 19 12.49 -4.00 -7.38
CA ALA A 19 11.41 -4.18 -6.42
C ALA A 19 11.65 -3.38 -5.13
N ALA A 20 12.86 -3.42 -4.58
CA ALA A 20 13.24 -2.64 -3.40
C ALA A 20 13.08 -1.12 -3.64
N ALA A 21 13.40 -0.65 -4.85
CA ALA A 21 13.27 0.77 -5.22
C ALA A 21 11.82 1.29 -5.15
N TYR A 22 10.79 0.43 -5.24
CA TYR A 22 9.40 0.86 -5.12
C TYR A 22 9.04 1.35 -3.71
N ILE A 23 9.61 0.74 -2.67
CA ILE A 23 9.27 1.03 -1.26
C ILE A 23 10.32 1.88 -0.55
N GLU A 24 11.51 2.03 -1.11
CA GLU A 24 12.56 2.89 -0.55
C GLU A 24 12.07 4.33 -0.26
N PRO A 25 11.27 4.99 -1.13
CA PRO A 25 10.72 6.31 -0.83
C PRO A 25 9.77 6.31 0.37
N ILE A 26 9.00 5.23 0.57
CA ILE A 26 8.03 5.11 1.67
C ILE A 26 8.77 4.84 2.99
N LEU A 27 9.77 3.97 2.96
CA LEU A 27 10.60 3.60 4.13
C LEU A 27 11.37 4.79 4.71
N LYS A 28 11.71 5.79 3.90
CA LYS A 28 12.33 7.05 4.37
C LYS A 28 11.44 7.79 5.36
N HIS A 29 10.12 7.65 5.26
CA HIS A 29 9.14 8.29 6.13
C HIS A 29 8.63 7.37 7.26
N LEU A 30 9.04 6.09 7.29
CA LEU A 30 8.70 5.19 8.38
C LEU A 30 9.56 5.51 9.60
N ASP A 31 9.01 6.31 10.50
CA ASP A 31 9.62 6.67 11.78
C ASP A 31 8.86 6.00 12.92
N THR A 32 9.57 5.23 13.73
CA THR A 32 9.04 4.47 14.87
C THR A 32 9.43 5.10 16.21
N GLU A 33 9.78 6.39 16.19
CA GLU A 33 10.13 7.23 17.33
C GLU A 33 11.29 6.63 18.14
N ASP A 34 10.97 5.85 19.18
CA ASP A 34 11.94 5.32 20.15
C ASP A 34 12.46 3.91 19.79
N VAL A 35 11.84 3.23 18.81
CA VAL A 35 12.22 1.86 18.45
C VAL A 35 13.03 1.87 17.16
N LEU A 36 14.29 1.44 17.22
CA LEU A 36 15.11 1.24 16.03
C LEU A 36 14.74 -0.07 15.34
N ILE A 37 14.02 0.04 14.23
CA ILE A 37 13.62 -1.10 13.40
C ILE A 37 14.61 -1.34 12.26
N GLU A 38 14.90 -2.60 11.96
CA GLU A 38 15.69 -2.97 10.78
C GLU A 38 14.82 -2.88 9.53
N LYS A 39 14.82 -1.71 8.89
CA LYS A 39 14.04 -1.46 7.66
C LYS A 39 14.40 -2.41 6.52
N ASP A 40 15.63 -2.94 6.51
CA ASP A 40 16.08 -3.94 5.54
C ASP A 40 15.24 -5.22 5.59
N LYS A 41 14.74 -5.62 6.77
CA LYS A 41 13.81 -6.77 6.91
C LYS A 41 12.48 -6.53 6.20
N ILE A 42 11.99 -5.28 6.21
CA ILE A 42 10.78 -4.90 5.47
C ILE A 42 11.06 -5.02 3.98
N THR A 43 12.21 -4.52 3.52
CA THR A 43 12.62 -4.59 2.12
C THR A 43 12.77 -6.02 1.62
N GLU A 44 13.47 -6.86 2.38
CA GLU A 44 13.66 -8.28 2.03
C GLU A 44 12.34 -9.03 1.92
N LEU A 45 11.44 -8.84 2.90
CA LEU A 45 10.12 -9.46 2.87
C LEU A 45 9.28 -8.93 1.71
N PHE A 46 9.36 -7.64 1.43
CA PHE A 46 8.63 -7.02 0.31
C PHE A 46 9.06 -7.60 -1.02
N VAL A 47 10.37 -7.68 -1.28
CA VAL A 47 10.92 -8.22 -2.54
C VAL A 47 10.45 -9.65 -2.75
N LYS A 48 10.53 -10.50 -1.73
CA LYS A 48 10.06 -11.90 -1.81
C LYS A 48 8.59 -12.00 -2.18
N LEU A 49 7.75 -11.16 -1.56
CA LEU A 49 6.31 -11.18 -1.81
C LEU A 49 5.94 -10.52 -3.16
N TRP A 50 6.68 -9.50 -3.59
CA TRP A 50 6.52 -8.88 -4.90
C TRP A 50 6.79 -9.87 -6.04
N GLU A 51 7.85 -10.69 -5.90
CA GLU A 51 8.16 -11.76 -6.84
C GLU A 51 7.09 -12.86 -6.81
N TYR A 52 6.59 -13.24 -5.63
CA TYR A 52 5.50 -14.21 -5.48
C TYR A 52 4.21 -13.77 -6.19
N GLU A 53 3.81 -12.51 -6.04
CA GLU A 53 2.63 -11.95 -6.72
C GLU A 53 2.88 -11.66 -8.23
N ASN A 54 4.08 -11.94 -8.76
CA ASN A 54 4.50 -11.55 -10.11
C ASN A 54 4.27 -10.05 -10.39
N GLY A 55 4.60 -9.18 -9.44
CA GLY A 55 4.22 -7.75 -9.46
C GLY A 55 4.61 -7.02 -10.75
N GLU A 56 5.76 -7.35 -11.35
CA GLU A 56 6.22 -6.78 -12.62
C GLU A 56 5.30 -7.03 -13.83
N LYS A 57 4.41 -8.03 -13.77
CA LYS A 57 3.46 -8.36 -14.85
C LYS A 57 2.07 -7.76 -14.64
N LEU A 58 1.82 -7.14 -13.49
CA LEU A 58 0.54 -6.49 -13.19
C LEU A 58 0.42 -5.19 -13.98
N ASP A 59 -0.81 -4.73 -14.21
CA ASP A 59 -1.05 -3.40 -14.77
C ASP A 59 -0.63 -2.31 -13.78
N SER A 60 -0.34 -1.10 -14.28
CA SER A 60 0.22 -0.02 -13.47
C SER A 60 -0.64 0.38 -12.26
N ALA A 61 -1.97 0.29 -12.35
CA ALA A 61 -2.86 0.61 -11.24
C ALA A 61 -2.79 -0.47 -10.15
N THR A 62 -2.88 -1.75 -10.56
CA THR A 62 -2.74 -2.89 -9.65
C THR A 62 -1.33 -3.00 -9.07
N GLN A 63 -0.28 -2.62 -9.82
CA GLN A 63 1.09 -2.52 -9.30
C GLN A 63 1.16 -1.53 -8.14
N ARG A 64 0.64 -0.30 -8.34
CA ARG A 64 0.65 0.74 -7.30
C ARG A 64 -0.06 0.27 -6.02
N LEU A 65 -1.21 -0.39 -6.18
CA LEU A 65 -1.98 -0.89 -5.04
C LEU A 65 -1.32 -2.09 -4.36
N THR A 66 -0.68 -2.97 -5.14
CA THR A 66 0.14 -4.08 -4.61
C THR A 66 1.34 -3.58 -3.83
N ILE A 67 2.02 -2.53 -4.30
CA ILE A 67 3.13 -1.90 -3.56
C ILE A 67 2.64 -1.42 -2.19
N ILE A 68 1.50 -0.70 -2.15
CA ILE A 68 0.93 -0.18 -0.90
C ILE A 68 0.52 -1.34 0.03
N ALA A 69 -0.21 -2.33 -0.49
CA ALA A 69 -0.71 -3.46 0.30
C ALA A 69 0.44 -4.30 0.88
N LEU A 70 1.45 -4.61 0.06
CA LEU A 70 2.64 -5.32 0.51
C LEU A 70 3.45 -4.50 1.51
N PHE A 71 3.60 -3.19 1.31
CA PHE A 71 4.27 -2.34 2.29
C PHE A 71 3.57 -2.40 3.66
N ILE A 72 2.25 -2.26 3.70
CA ILE A 72 1.47 -2.35 4.95
C ILE A 72 1.66 -3.72 5.60
N TYR A 73 1.54 -4.80 4.82
CA TYR A 73 1.70 -6.17 5.33
C TYR A 73 3.10 -6.42 5.90
N THR A 74 4.13 -6.07 5.15
CA THR A 74 5.53 -6.30 5.52
C THR A 74 5.96 -5.43 6.69
N ALA A 75 5.58 -4.15 6.69
CA ALA A 75 5.84 -3.26 7.81
C ALA A 75 5.16 -3.76 9.08
N HIS A 76 3.89 -4.18 9.00
CA HIS A 76 3.20 -4.72 10.17
C HIS A 76 3.89 -5.96 10.75
N ASN A 77 4.28 -6.93 9.91
CA ASN A 77 4.97 -8.13 10.39
C ASN A 77 6.30 -7.80 11.08
N VAL A 78 7.10 -6.91 10.49
CA VAL A 78 8.38 -6.52 11.09
C VAL A 78 8.16 -5.74 12.39
N LEU A 79 7.20 -4.81 12.43
CA LEU A 79 6.88 -4.05 13.65
C LEU A 79 6.36 -4.96 14.77
N GLU A 80 5.62 -6.02 14.43
CA GLU A 80 5.18 -7.06 15.38
C GLU A 80 6.36 -7.80 16.00
N ASP A 81 7.41 -8.12 15.21
CA ASP A 81 8.65 -8.74 15.73
C ASP A 81 9.36 -7.87 16.78
N TYR A 82 9.23 -6.53 16.68
CA TYR A 82 9.73 -5.58 17.70
C TYR A 82 8.74 -5.33 18.85
N ASN A 83 7.67 -6.12 18.96
CA ASN A 83 6.60 -5.99 19.95
C ASN A 83 5.87 -4.63 19.92
N ILE A 84 5.83 -3.96 18.76
CA ILE A 84 5.05 -2.73 18.60
C ILE A 84 3.57 -3.11 18.46
N ARG A 85 2.72 -2.53 19.31
CA ARG A 85 1.28 -2.78 19.28
C ARG A 85 0.69 -2.38 17.93
N ILE A 86 -0.21 -3.21 17.41
CA ILE A 86 -0.86 -3.01 16.10
C ILE A 86 -1.42 -1.59 15.88
N ASP A 87 -2.01 -0.96 16.89
CA ASP A 87 -2.52 0.42 16.75
C ASP A 87 -1.42 1.45 16.53
N ARG A 88 -0.26 1.27 17.16
CA ARG A 88 0.91 2.14 16.94
C ARG A 88 1.54 1.86 15.59
N SER A 89 1.65 0.58 15.21
CA SER A 89 2.11 0.19 13.87
C SER A 89 1.26 0.85 12.78
N ARG A 90 -0.06 0.84 12.95
CA ARG A 90 -0.99 1.53 12.04
C ARG A 90 -0.72 3.04 11.96
N GLN A 91 -0.42 3.69 13.08
CA GLN A 91 -0.09 5.13 13.11
C GLN A 91 1.19 5.42 12.32
N TYR A 92 2.27 4.69 12.58
CA TYR A 92 3.55 4.87 11.89
C TYR A 92 3.45 4.59 10.38
N ILE A 93 2.77 3.49 10.00
CA ILE A 93 2.54 3.13 8.59
C ILE A 93 1.68 4.19 7.88
N SER A 94 0.59 4.63 8.51
CA SER A 94 -0.29 5.66 7.92
C SER A 94 0.44 6.99 7.74
N GLN A 95 1.26 7.38 8.71
CA GLN A 95 2.08 8.58 8.62
C GLN A 95 3.12 8.48 7.50
N ALA A 96 3.79 7.34 7.38
CA ALA A 96 4.77 7.11 6.30
C ALA A 96 4.12 7.22 4.91
N LEU A 97 2.94 6.60 4.73
CA LEU A 97 2.18 6.69 3.48
C LEU A 97 1.68 8.12 3.22
N HIS A 98 1.24 8.84 4.25
CA HIS A 98 0.80 10.22 4.12
C HIS A 98 1.95 11.13 3.66
N GLU A 99 3.10 11.08 4.34
CA GLU A 99 4.26 11.90 3.97
C GLU A 99 4.83 11.50 2.59
N TRP A 100 4.71 10.24 2.18
CA TRP A 100 5.07 9.81 0.83
C TRP A 100 4.20 10.44 -0.27
N VAL A 101 2.88 10.53 -0.06
CA VAL A 101 1.92 11.05 -1.05
C VAL A 101 1.78 12.58 -0.96
N LYS A 102 2.14 13.18 0.17
CA LYS A 102 2.03 14.62 0.43
C LYS A 102 2.61 15.53 -0.65
N PRO A 103 3.80 15.29 -1.23
CA PRO A 103 4.31 16.14 -2.32
C PRO A 103 3.40 16.15 -3.56
N GLU A 104 2.77 15.01 -3.87
CA GLU A 104 1.81 14.91 -4.97
C GLU A 104 0.54 15.70 -4.65
N MET A 105 0.02 15.57 -3.42
CA MET A 105 -1.14 16.33 -2.96
C MET A 105 -0.89 17.85 -2.95
N GLU A 106 0.28 18.28 -2.49
CA GLU A 106 0.64 19.70 -2.45
C GLU A 106 0.77 20.29 -3.86
N LYS A 107 1.29 19.51 -4.81
CA LYS A 107 1.36 19.90 -6.22
C LYS A 107 -0.03 20.08 -6.81
N VAL A 108 -0.92 19.10 -6.61
CA VAL A 108 -2.32 19.19 -7.07
C VAL A 108 -3.03 20.40 -6.45
N ALA A 109 -2.84 20.63 -5.14
CA ALA A 109 -3.43 21.79 -4.46
C ALA A 109 -2.86 23.14 -4.95
N ALA A 110 -1.57 23.19 -5.35
CA ALA A 110 -0.97 24.38 -5.93
C ALA A 110 -1.54 24.66 -7.34
N ASP A 111 -1.69 23.63 -8.16
CA ASP A 111 -2.28 23.71 -9.49
C ASP A 111 -3.76 24.14 -9.44
N GLU A 112 -4.51 23.62 -8.45
CA GLU A 112 -5.90 24.03 -8.18
C GLU A 112 -6.00 25.51 -7.79
N LYS A 113 -5.10 25.99 -6.93
CA LYS A 113 -5.07 27.41 -6.51
C LYS A 113 -4.64 28.35 -7.63
N ALA A 114 -3.80 27.88 -8.56
CA ALA A 114 -3.36 28.65 -9.72
C ALA A 114 -4.41 28.69 -10.84
N SER A 115 -5.42 27.81 -10.80
CA SER A 115 -6.52 27.78 -11.77
C SER A 115 -7.39 29.03 -11.68
N LYS A 116 -7.92 29.45 -12.83
CA LYS A 116 -8.94 30.52 -12.91
C LYS A 116 -10.23 30.18 -12.18
N ASP A 117 -10.52 28.89 -12.02
CA ASP A 117 -11.66 28.36 -11.26
C ASP A 117 -11.17 27.19 -10.39
N PRO A 118 -10.80 27.47 -9.12
CA PRO A 118 -10.26 26.47 -8.21
C PRO A 118 -11.25 25.35 -7.87
N PHE A 119 -12.55 25.65 -7.78
CA PHE A 119 -13.56 24.64 -7.48
C PHE A 119 -13.73 23.67 -8.63
N LYS A 120 -13.76 24.18 -9.86
CA LYS A 120 -13.86 23.32 -11.04
C LYS A 120 -12.58 22.48 -11.24
N ALA A 121 -11.40 23.06 -11.04
CA ALA A 121 -10.14 22.34 -11.11
C ALA A 121 -10.05 21.21 -10.07
N PHE A 122 -10.52 21.45 -8.83
CA PHE A 122 -10.63 20.43 -7.80
C PHE A 122 -11.59 19.29 -8.16
N VAL A 123 -12.76 19.63 -8.73
CA VAL A 123 -13.74 18.62 -9.15
C VAL A 123 -13.16 17.76 -10.27
N ASP A 124 -12.56 18.37 -11.29
CA ASP A 124 -11.99 17.67 -12.44
C ASP A 124 -10.76 16.81 -12.04
N SER A 125 -9.89 17.32 -11.16
CA SER A 125 -8.73 16.57 -10.63
C SER A 125 -9.16 15.37 -9.79
N SER A 126 -10.13 15.57 -8.90
CA SER A 126 -10.65 14.54 -8.01
C SER A 126 -11.39 13.45 -8.79
N HIS A 127 -12.17 13.83 -9.81
CA HIS A 127 -12.87 12.87 -10.68
C HIS A 127 -11.87 12.00 -11.46
N GLY A 128 -10.85 12.62 -12.07
CA GLY A 128 -9.82 11.92 -12.83
C GLY A 128 -9.02 10.94 -11.97
N ASN A 129 -8.72 11.29 -10.72
CA ASN A 129 -8.04 10.40 -9.77
C ASN A 129 -8.93 9.22 -9.33
N LEU A 130 -10.22 9.46 -9.09
CA LEU A 130 -11.18 8.42 -8.74
C LEU A 130 -11.39 7.44 -9.89
N GLU A 131 -11.49 7.91 -11.13
CA GLU A 131 -11.71 7.02 -12.28
C GLU A 131 -10.46 6.23 -12.71
N ASN A 132 -9.26 6.82 -12.59
CA ASN A 132 -8.03 6.20 -13.12
C ASN A 132 -7.17 5.45 -12.09
N VAL A 133 -7.18 5.86 -10.81
CA VAL A 133 -6.31 5.29 -9.75
C VAL A 133 -7.10 4.43 -8.76
N PHE A 134 -8.36 4.82 -8.50
CA PHE A 134 -9.29 4.10 -7.63
C PHE A 134 -10.46 3.53 -8.44
N SER A 135 -10.16 2.96 -9.61
CA SER A 135 -11.17 2.34 -10.44
C SER A 135 -11.96 1.30 -9.64
N TRP A 136 -13.22 1.10 -10.02
CA TRP A 136 -14.25 0.38 -9.28
C TRP A 136 -13.88 -1.05 -8.82
N GLU A 137 -12.83 -1.65 -9.39
CA GLU A 137 -12.28 -2.95 -9.02
C GLU A 137 -11.45 -2.90 -7.72
N HIS A 138 -10.94 -1.72 -7.33
CA HIS A 138 -10.02 -1.56 -6.20
C HIS A 138 -10.64 -0.88 -4.98
N PHE A 139 -11.51 0.13 -5.16
CA PHE A 139 -12.30 0.75 -4.09
C PHE A 139 -13.65 1.24 -4.66
N MET A 140 -14.77 0.80 -4.09
CA MET A 140 -16.10 1.04 -4.67
C MET A 140 -16.75 2.33 -4.14
N PRO A 141 -17.30 3.23 -4.99
CA PRO A 141 -18.17 4.31 -4.54
C PRO A 141 -19.60 4.16 -5.08
N ASP A 142 -20.55 3.71 -4.24
CA ASP A 142 -21.92 4.26 -4.30
C ASP A 142 -22.60 4.13 -2.92
N ILE A 143 -22.25 5.05 -2.03
CA ILE A 143 -22.78 5.13 -0.65
C ILE A 143 -24.30 5.42 -0.66
N LYS A 144 -24.85 5.92 -1.78
CA LYS A 144 -26.23 6.39 -1.85
C LYS A 144 -27.28 5.30 -2.11
N LYS A 145 -26.90 4.04 -2.36
CA LYS A 145 -27.84 2.98 -2.79
C LYS A 145 -27.74 1.63 -2.07
N VAL A 146 -26.83 1.47 -1.11
CA VAL A 146 -26.47 0.13 -0.60
C VAL A 146 -26.76 0.03 0.90
N SER A 147 -27.44 -1.05 1.32
CA SER A 147 -27.70 -1.33 2.74
C SER A 147 -26.40 -1.63 3.51
N GLU A 148 -26.35 -1.40 4.81
CA GLU A 148 -25.14 -1.60 5.64
C GLU A 148 -24.55 -3.01 5.52
N THR A 149 -25.41 -4.03 5.42
CA THR A 149 -25.01 -5.43 5.20
C THR A 149 -24.34 -5.64 3.84
N GLU A 150 -24.86 -4.99 2.81
CA GLU A 150 -24.40 -5.13 1.44
C GLU A 150 -23.16 -4.26 1.18
N LEU A 151 -23.00 -3.16 1.92
CA LEU A 151 -21.78 -2.37 2.02
C LEU A 151 -20.66 -3.19 2.65
N ASN A 152 -20.91 -3.84 3.80
CA ASN A 152 -19.95 -4.73 4.46
C ASN A 152 -19.55 -5.93 3.60
N PHE A 153 -20.51 -6.53 2.86
CA PHE A 153 -20.21 -7.62 1.93
C PHE A 153 -19.32 -7.16 0.77
N LYS A 154 -19.57 -5.96 0.23
CA LYS A 154 -18.78 -5.39 -0.85
C LYS A 154 -17.40 -4.93 -0.39
N PHE A 155 -17.26 -4.40 0.83
CA PHE A 155 -15.96 -4.12 1.45
C PHE A 155 -15.12 -5.39 1.62
N LYS A 156 -15.73 -6.51 2.00
CA LYS A 156 -15.01 -7.80 2.07
C LYS A 156 -14.59 -8.36 0.70
N LYS A 157 -15.17 -7.85 -0.39
CA LYS A 157 -14.86 -8.21 -1.77
C LYS A 157 -14.00 -7.16 -2.50
N CYS A 158 -13.60 -6.07 -1.84
CA CYS A 158 -12.69 -5.15 -2.48
C CYS A 158 -11.30 -5.81 -2.58
N TRP A 159 -10.60 -5.55 -3.68
CA TRP A 159 -9.30 -6.15 -3.96
C TRP A 159 -8.33 -5.99 -2.78
N PHE A 160 -8.37 -4.83 -2.12
CA PHE A 160 -7.53 -4.53 -0.98
C PHE A 160 -7.87 -5.42 0.23
N ALA A 161 -9.15 -5.67 0.55
CA ALA A 161 -9.52 -6.57 1.63
C ALA A 161 -9.20 -8.03 1.30
N GLU A 162 -9.46 -8.46 0.06
CA GLU A 162 -9.14 -9.81 -0.40
C GLU A 162 -7.63 -10.09 -0.33
N PHE A 163 -6.79 -9.07 -0.58
CA PHE A 163 -5.34 -9.18 -0.43
C PHE A 163 -4.95 -9.68 0.96
N PHE A 164 -5.33 -8.98 2.03
CA PHE A 164 -4.92 -9.38 3.38
C PHE A 164 -5.63 -10.65 3.88
N ILE A 165 -6.83 -10.95 3.36
CA ILE A 165 -7.48 -12.25 3.59
C ILE A 165 -6.65 -13.39 3.00
N ARG A 166 -6.11 -13.25 1.76
CA ARG A 166 -5.22 -14.24 1.15
C ARG A 166 -3.96 -14.46 1.98
N PHE A 167 -3.44 -13.41 2.59
CA PHE A 167 -2.28 -13.46 3.49
C PHE A 167 -2.60 -13.82 4.94
N GLY A 168 -3.88 -14.10 5.26
CA GLY A 168 -4.32 -14.54 6.59
C GLY A 168 -4.24 -13.47 7.69
N ARG A 169 -4.06 -12.19 7.36
CA ARG A 169 -3.88 -11.08 8.31
C ARG A 169 -4.98 -10.04 8.18
N VAL A 170 -6.20 -10.48 8.45
CA VAL A 170 -7.40 -9.61 8.43
C VAL A 170 -7.30 -8.51 9.48
N ASP A 171 -6.52 -8.73 10.54
CA ASP A 171 -6.24 -7.77 11.61
C ASP A 171 -5.45 -6.54 11.14
N TYR A 172 -4.76 -6.59 9.99
CA TYR A 172 -4.00 -5.46 9.46
C TYR A 172 -4.85 -4.40 8.78
N ILE A 173 -6.11 -4.71 8.46
CA ILE A 173 -7.09 -3.74 7.96
C ILE A 173 -8.06 -3.39 9.10
N PRO A 174 -8.40 -2.11 9.30
CA PRO A 174 -9.46 -1.71 10.23
C PRO A 174 -10.86 -2.20 9.82
#